data_AF-A0AA35XH84-F1
#
_entry.id   AF-A0AA35XH84-F1
#
_cell.length_a   1.000
_cell.length_b   1.000
_cell.length_c   1.000
_cell.angle_alpha   90.00
_cell.angle_beta   90.00
_cell.angle_gamma   90.00
#
_symmetry.space_group_name_H-M   'P 1'
#
loop_
_entity.id
_entity.type
_entity.pdbx_description
1 polymer ?
#
loop_
_entity_poly.entity_id
_entity_poly.type
_entity_poly.pdbx_seq_one_letter_code
_entity_poly.pdbx_strand_id
1 'polypeptide(L)'
;MPSRDVKSYLLRKADGRDEAVSRHWLELEDLYSKRLWHQLTLKIQTFIRHESFKTTGLFEMYECFIADFEHKINPLSLVDIAVVTSNEIKGPDEKIEFLKNIKDKVSSC
;
A
#
# COMPACT_ATOMS: atom_id res chain seq x y z
N MET A 1 19.40 2.24 -7.83
CA MET A 1 18.18 1.42 -7.69
C MET A 1 17.28 1.74 -8.87
N PRO A 2 16.89 0.78 -9.71
CA PRO A 2 16.08 1.09 -10.89
C PRO A 2 14.76 1.71 -10.41
N SER A 3 14.34 2.82 -11.04
CA SER A 3 13.08 3.48 -10.76
C SER A 3 11.97 2.43 -10.66
N ARG A 4 11.43 2.22 -9.46
CA ARG A 4 10.21 1.41 -9.29
C ARG A 4 9.13 2.17 -10.03
N ASP A 5 8.73 1.64 -11.17
CA ASP A 5 7.77 2.28 -12.05
C ASP A 5 6.36 2.09 -11.48
N VAL A 6 6.09 2.79 -10.38
CA VAL A 6 4.86 2.74 -9.58
C VAL A 6 3.64 2.88 -10.49
N LYS A 7 3.66 3.86 -11.41
CA LYS A 7 2.58 4.07 -12.37
C LYS A 7 2.32 2.83 -13.21
N SER A 8 3.39 2.20 -13.72
CA SER A 8 3.28 0.98 -14.52
C SER A 8 2.69 -0.18 -13.71
N TYR A 9 3.05 -0.30 -12.43
CA TYR A 9 2.45 -1.28 -11.51
C TYR A 9 0.95 -1.03 -11.30
N LEU A 10 0.55 0.21 -11.00
CA LEU A 10 -0.84 0.60 -10.78
C LEU A 10 -1.70 0.36 -12.03
N LEU A 11 -1.20 0.76 -13.20
CA LEU A 11 -1.87 0.55 -14.49
C LEU A 11 -2.06 -0.94 -14.78
N ARG A 12 -1.04 -1.77 -14.51
CA ARG A 12 -1.16 -3.23 -14.69
C ARG A 12 -2.20 -3.86 -13.76
N LYS A 13 -2.33 -3.36 -12.52
CA LYS A 13 -3.36 -3.82 -11.59
C LYS A 13 -4.76 -3.30 -11.99
N ALA A 14 -4.83 -2.11 -12.59
CA ALA A 14 -6.07 -1.54 -13.10
C ALA A 14 -6.61 -2.30 -14.34
N ASP A 15 -5.75 -2.92 -15.15
CA ASP A 15 -6.16 -3.76 -16.29
C ASP A 15 -6.74 -5.13 -15.85
N GLY A 16 -6.79 -5.40 -14.54
CA GLY A 16 -7.42 -6.59 -13.99
C GLY A 16 -8.92 -6.69 -14.31
N ARG A 17 -9.45 -7.91 -14.24
CA ARG A 17 -10.83 -8.24 -14.67
C ARG A 17 -11.97 -7.63 -13.85
N ASP A 18 -11.68 -6.92 -12.77
CA ASP A 18 -12.68 -6.43 -11.81
C ASP A 18 -12.83 -4.91 -11.91
N GLU A 19 -13.87 -4.47 -12.59
CA GLU A 19 -14.08 -3.06 -12.97
C GLU A 19 -14.18 -2.12 -11.74
N ALA A 20 -14.71 -2.62 -10.62
CA ALA A 20 -14.81 -1.86 -9.38
C ALA A 20 -13.42 -1.60 -8.78
N VAL A 21 -12.57 -2.63 -8.77
CA VAL A 21 -11.18 -2.56 -8.34
C VAL A 21 -10.34 -1.70 -9.30
N SER A 22 -10.53 -1.84 -10.61
CA SER A 22 -9.83 -1.07 -11.64
C SER A 22 -10.01 0.44 -11.43
N ARG A 23 -11.25 0.88 -11.14
CA ARG A 23 -11.53 2.29 -10.87
C ARG A 23 -10.76 2.81 -9.67
N HIS A 24 -10.63 2.01 -8.62
CA HIS A 24 -9.84 2.39 -7.44
C HIS A 24 -8.35 2.51 -7.75
N TRP A 25 -7.79 1.60 -8.54
CA TRP A 25 -6.38 1.68 -8.97
C TRP A 25 -6.09 2.92 -9.83
N LEU A 26 -7.00 3.28 -10.73
CA LEU A 26 -6.89 4.50 -11.53
C LEU A 26 -6.96 5.78 -10.66
N GLU A 27 -7.84 5.81 -9.65
CA GLU A 27 -7.88 6.91 -8.69
C GLU A 27 -6.56 7.02 -7.89
N LEU A 28 -5.98 5.89 -7.47
CA LEU A 28 -4.68 5.89 -6.78
C LEU A 28 -3.56 6.43 -7.67
N GLU A 29 -3.57 6.09 -8.96
CA GLU A 29 -2.60 6.60 -9.93
C GLU A 29 -2.72 8.11 -10.14
N ASP A 30 -3.93 8.64 -10.27
CA ASP A 30 -4.18 10.08 -10.38
C ASP A 30 -3.72 10.84 -9.12
N LEU A 31 -4.06 10.34 -7.93
CA LEU A 31 -3.64 10.92 -6.65
C LEU A 31 -2.12 10.89 -6.48
N TYR A 32 -1.47 9.79 -6.88
CA TYR A 32 -0.02 9.65 -6.89
C TYR A 32 0.64 10.62 -7.88
N SER A 33 0.10 10.73 -9.10
CA SER A 33 0.58 11.66 -10.12
C SER A 33 0.48 13.12 -9.67
N LYS A 34 -0.57 13.46 -8.90
CA LYS A 34 -0.77 14.78 -8.30
C LYS A 34 0.01 14.99 -7.00
N ARG A 35 0.76 13.97 -6.53
CA ARG A 35 1.52 13.98 -5.26
C ARG A 35 0.65 14.30 -4.05
N LEU A 36 -0.61 13.88 -4.06
CA LEU A 36 -1.56 14.09 -2.97
C LEU A 36 -1.42 13.01 -1.90
N TRP A 37 -0.28 13.01 -1.19
CA TRP A 37 0.08 11.94 -0.25
C TRP A 37 -0.98 11.68 0.82
N HIS A 38 -1.56 12.74 1.40
CA HIS A 38 -2.57 12.58 2.45
C HIS A 38 -3.85 11.90 1.91
N GLN A 39 -4.40 12.41 0.80
CA GLN A 39 -5.60 11.85 0.17
C GLN A 39 -5.34 10.42 -0.34
N LEU A 40 -4.16 10.19 -0.91
CA LEU A 40 -3.72 8.88 -1.36
C LEU A 40 -3.73 7.88 -0.19
N THR A 41 -3.17 8.25 0.96
CA THR A 41 -3.11 7.38 2.14
C THR A 41 -4.50 7.06 2.69
N LEU A 42 -5.39 8.05 2.79
CA LEU A 42 -6.77 7.86 3.22
C LEU A 42 -7.53 6.91 2.29
N LYS A 43 -7.33 7.07 0.98
CA LYS A 43 -7.94 6.20 -0.02
C LYS A 43 -7.41 4.76 0.14
N ILE A 44 -6.10 4.58 0.30
CA ILE A 44 -5.49 3.27 0.56
C ILE A 44 -6.04 2.65 1.84
N GLN A 45 -6.11 3.38 2.95
CA GLN A 45 -6.67 2.87 4.21
C GLN A 45 -8.12 2.40 4.05
N THR A 46 -8.92 3.11 3.26
CA THR A 46 -10.30 2.70 2.94
C THR A 46 -10.30 1.45 2.04
N PHE A 47 -9.36 1.40 1.09
CA PHE A 47 -9.23 0.34 0.10
C PHE A 47 -8.79 -1.00 0.71
N ILE A 48 -7.78 -1.00 1.60
CA ILE A 48 -7.31 -2.21 2.29
C ILE A 48 -8.32 -2.77 3.31
N ARG A 49 -9.24 -1.92 3.80
CA ARG A 49 -10.32 -2.34 4.70
C ARG A 49 -11.49 -2.97 3.94
N HIS A 50 -11.58 -2.76 2.64
CA HIS A 50 -12.60 -3.39 1.80
C HIS A 50 -12.36 -4.89 1.66
N GLU A 51 -13.37 -5.69 1.96
CA GLU A 51 -13.27 -7.16 2.03
C GLU A 51 -12.88 -7.79 0.69
N SER A 52 -13.27 -7.15 -0.42
CA SER A 52 -12.91 -7.51 -1.79
C SER A 52 -11.40 -7.51 -2.05
N PHE A 53 -10.60 -6.82 -1.22
CA PHE A 53 -9.16 -6.64 -1.43
C PHE A 53 -8.25 -7.46 -0.52
N LYS A 54 -8.79 -8.11 0.53
CA LYS A 54 -8.03 -8.95 1.47
C LYS A 54 -7.37 -10.18 0.83
N THR A 55 -7.65 -10.45 -0.44
CA THR A 55 -7.11 -11.58 -1.21
C THR A 55 -6.08 -11.12 -2.25
N THR A 56 -5.85 -9.81 -2.37
CA THR A 56 -5.11 -9.21 -3.49
C THR A 56 -3.79 -8.62 -3.01
N GLY A 57 -2.85 -9.48 -2.60
CA GLY A 57 -1.42 -9.17 -2.50
C GLY A 57 -1.08 -7.81 -1.89
N LEU A 58 -1.64 -7.50 -0.71
CA LEU A 58 -1.42 -6.24 0.02
C LEU A 58 0.05 -6.01 0.34
N PHE A 59 0.80 -7.11 0.55
CA PHE A 59 2.23 -7.05 0.82
C PHE A 59 3.02 -6.52 -0.40
N GLU A 60 2.72 -7.03 -1.59
CA GLU A 60 3.33 -6.55 -2.83
C GLU A 60 2.98 -5.08 -3.09
N MET A 61 1.72 -4.69 -2.84
CA MET A 61 1.31 -3.28 -2.92
C MET A 61 2.12 -2.40 -1.96
N TYR A 62 2.38 -2.88 -0.74
CA TYR A 62 3.20 -2.14 0.21
C TYR A 62 4.61 -1.91 -0.33
N GLU A 63 5.29 -2.97 -0.77
CA GLU A 63 6.67 -2.87 -1.25
C GLU A 63 6.83 -2.11 -2.56
N CYS A 64 5.91 -2.31 -3.52
CA CYS A 64 5.99 -1.68 -4.84
C CYS A 64 5.47 -0.25 -4.85
N PHE A 65 4.53 0.10 -3.95
CA PHE A 65 3.84 1.39 -3.99
C PHE A 65 4.05 2.21 -2.72
N ILE A 66 3.63 1.70 -1.57
CA ILE A 66 3.61 2.48 -0.31
C ILE A 66 5.02 2.82 0.16
N ALA A 67 5.98 1.90 -0.03
CA ALA A 67 7.37 2.12 0.35
C ALA A 67 8.03 3.32 -0.34
N ASP A 68 7.51 3.77 -1.49
CA ASP A 68 8.03 4.94 -2.19
C ASP A 68 7.74 6.24 -1.44
N PHE A 69 6.55 6.35 -0.84
CA PHE A 69 6.07 7.57 -0.20
C PHE A 69 5.78 7.43 1.30
N GLU A 70 6.12 6.29 1.92
CA GLU A 70 5.92 6.04 3.36
C GLU A 70 6.57 7.13 4.23
N HIS A 71 7.69 7.68 3.78
CA HIS A 71 8.42 8.77 4.45
C HIS A 71 7.75 10.15 4.31
N LYS A 72 6.73 10.30 3.44
CA LYS A 72 5.97 11.54 3.23
C LYS A 72 4.65 11.57 4.01
N ILE A 73 4.24 10.45 4.60
CA ILE A 73 2.93 10.29 5.24
C ILE A 73 3.07 10.16 6.75
N ASN A 74 1.96 10.33 7.46
CA ASN A 74 1.95 10.21 8.91
C ASN A 74 2.31 8.77 9.33
N PRO A 75 3.28 8.56 10.23
CA PRO A 75 3.62 7.24 10.76
C PRO A 75 2.40 6.48 11.30
N LEU A 76 1.41 7.16 11.88
CA LEU A 76 0.18 6.51 12.35
C LEU A 76 -0.59 5.84 11.21
N SER A 77 -0.71 6.51 10.07
CA SER A 77 -1.36 5.95 8.88
C SER A 77 -0.54 4.80 8.31
N LEU A 78 0.79 4.89 8.34
CA LEU A 78 1.67 3.82 7.90
C LEU A 78 1.47 2.55 8.74
N VAL A 79 1.41 2.69 10.06
CA VAL A 79 1.16 1.57 10.99
C VAL A 79 -0.21 0.94 10.71
N ASP A 80 -1.26 1.74 10.53
CA ASP A 80 -2.61 1.24 10.25
C ASP A 80 -2.62 0.35 8.99
N ILE A 81 -1.94 0.80 7.92
CA ILE A 81 -1.83 0.04 6.68
C ILE A 81 -1.01 -1.25 6.91
N ALA A 82 0.15 -1.12 7.56
CA ALA A 82 1.02 -2.25 7.84
C ALA A 82 0.33 -3.34 8.69
N VAL A 83 -0.48 -2.96 9.68
CA VAL A 83 -1.22 -3.92 10.50
C VAL A 83 -2.19 -4.73 9.64
N VAL A 84 -2.90 -4.09 8.71
CA VAL A 84 -3.82 -4.79 7.79
C VAL A 84 -3.04 -5.70 6.83
N THR A 85 -1.96 -5.21 6.22
CA THR A 85 -1.08 -6.02 5.36
C THR A 85 -0.51 -7.23 6.11
N SER A 86 -0.11 -7.05 7.38
CA SER A 86 0.42 -8.11 8.22
C SER A 86 -0.61 -9.22 8.54
N ASN A 87 -1.91 -8.94 8.40
CA ASN A 87 -2.95 -9.95 8.53
C ASN A 87 -3.09 -10.84 7.30
N GLU A 88 -2.63 -10.39 6.12
CA GLU A 88 -2.59 -11.23 4.91
C GLU A 88 -1.41 -12.21 4.95
N ILE A 89 -0.33 -11.86 5.66
CA ILE A 89 0.86 -12.69 5.83
C ILE A 89 0.50 -13.93 6.66
N LYS A 90 0.53 -15.11 6.02
CA LYS A 90 0.24 -16.40 6.67
C LYS A 90 1.38 -16.88 7.56
N GLY A 91 2.63 -16.49 7.25
CA GLY A 91 3.82 -16.85 7.99
C GLY A 91 3.97 -16.02 9.27
N PRO A 92 3.99 -16.62 10.48
CA PRO A 92 4.16 -15.87 11.71
C PRO A 92 5.53 -15.19 11.81
N ASP A 93 6.61 -15.82 11.32
CA ASP A 93 7.95 -15.23 11.28
C ASP A 93 8.01 -14.01 10.35
N GLU A 94 7.56 -14.15 9.10
CA GLU A 94 7.50 -13.05 8.12
C GLU A 94 6.65 -11.88 8.64
N LYS A 95 5.54 -12.19 9.31
CA LYS A 95 4.67 -11.18 9.93
C LYS A 95 5.41 -10.40 11.03
N ILE A 96 6.15 -11.11 11.88
CA ILE A 96 6.93 -10.49 12.96
C ILE A 96 8.06 -9.64 12.38
N GLU A 97 8.79 -10.15 11.39
CA GLU A 97 9.86 -9.40 10.71
C GLU A 97 9.32 -8.13 10.05
N PHE A 98 8.20 -8.24 9.33
CA PHE A 98 7.55 -7.09 8.71
C PHE A 98 7.15 -6.04 9.75
N LEU A 99 6.43 -6.44 10.82
CA LEU A 99 6.02 -5.51 11.87
C LEU A 99 7.20 -4.88 12.63
N LYS A 100 8.30 -5.63 12.83
CA LYS A 100 9.55 -5.08 13.40
C LYS A 100 10.16 -4.02 12.49
N ASN A 101 10.20 -4.27 11.18
CA ASN A 101 10.73 -3.32 10.20
C ASN A 101 9.93 -2.01 10.21
N ILE A 102 8.60 -2.11 10.22
CA ILE A 102 7.71 -0.94 10.32
C ILE A 102 7.90 -0.18 11.63
N LYS A 103 8.03 -0.89 12.75
CA LYS A 103 8.31 -0.27 14.05
C LYS A 103 9.61 0.53 14.03
N ASP A 104 10.67 -0.02 13.44
CA ASP A 104 11.97 0.64 13.35
C ASP A 104 11.90 1.92 12.51
N LYS A 105 11.20 1.87 11.36
CA LYS A 105 10.94 3.04 10.51
C LYS A 105 10.16 4.14 11.22
N VAL A 106 9.11 3.77 11.95
CA VAL A 106 8.25 4.72 12.67
C VAL A 106 8.95 5.31 13.89
N SER A 107 9.81 4.53 14.56
CA SER A 107 10.58 4.99 15.73
C SER A 107 11.77 5.87 15.37
N SER A 108 12.24 5.81 14.12
CA SER A 108 13.40 6.57 13.64
C SER A 108 13.02 7.91 12.99
N CYS A 109 11.74 8.31 13.08
CA CYS A 109 11.19 9.52 12.46
C CYS A 109 10.84 10.60 13.48
#